data_AF-A0A8B8AIB4-F1
#
_entry.id   AF-A0A8B8AIB4-F1
#
_cell.length_a   1.000
_cell.length_b   1.000
_cell.length_c   1.000
_cell.angle_alpha   90.00
_cell.angle_beta   90.00
_cell.angle_gamma   90.00
#
_symmetry.space_group_name_H-M   'P 1'
#
loop_
_entity.id
_entity.type
_entity.pdbx_description
1 polymer ?
#
loop_
_entity_poly.entity_id
_entity_poly.type
_entity_poly.pdbx_seq_one_letter_code
_entity_poly.pdbx_strand_id
1 'polypeptide(L)'
;MPQQPAECAPGFYGPTCIFACRYPNYGGGCQSECHCLKEHCNNIIGCSDKSSDDPKIPKIFYASNINHTSLKEMFQAKSTWNSLDQKHKAMLVSICIVGTVFLILISVYMYLTKSRSADAIISYYCFRQNK
;
A
#
# COMPACT_ATOMS: atom_id res chain seq x y z
N MET A 1 34.44 -0.20 36.73
CA MET A 1 33.22 0.20 35.98
C MET A 1 33.60 0.21 34.51
N PRO A 2 33.08 -0.68 33.63
CA PRO A 2 33.36 -0.53 32.21
C PRO A 2 32.48 0.58 31.65
N GLN A 3 33.14 1.60 31.12
CA GLN A 3 32.58 2.75 30.43
C GLN A 3 31.68 2.28 29.29
N GLN A 4 30.44 2.74 29.29
CA GLN A 4 29.52 2.62 28.16
C GLN A 4 30.12 3.43 27.00
N PRO A 5 30.29 2.87 25.78
CA PRO A 5 30.96 3.62 24.74
C PRO A 5 30.05 4.76 24.30
N ALA A 6 30.66 5.93 24.11
CA ALA A 6 30.12 7.01 23.29
C ALA A 6 29.53 6.42 22.00
N GLU A 7 28.36 6.91 21.61
CA GLU A 7 27.71 6.51 20.38
C GLU A 7 28.71 6.64 19.20
N CYS A 8 29.02 5.52 18.53
CA CYS A 8 29.96 5.51 17.42
C CYS A 8 29.43 6.33 16.24
N ALA A 9 30.33 6.90 15.45
CA ALA A 9 29.95 7.54 14.20
C ALA A 9 29.17 6.55 13.30
N PRO A 10 28.19 7.03 12.51
CA PRO A 10 27.47 6.17 11.57
C PRO A 10 28.41 5.37 10.69
N GLY A 11 28.10 4.08 10.53
CA GLY A 11 28.93 3.13 9.78
C GLY A 11 30.00 2.42 10.59
N PHE A 12 30.13 2.68 11.90
CA PHE A 12 31.10 2.02 12.77
C PHE A 12 30.48 1.47 14.06
N TYR A 13 31.08 0.41 14.61
CA TYR A 13 30.67 -0.23 15.85
C TYR A 13 31.85 -0.80 16.66
N GLY A 14 31.54 -1.28 17.87
CA GLY A 14 32.48 -1.94 18.78
C GLY A 14 33.01 -1.01 19.88
N PRO A 15 33.79 -1.54 20.83
CA PRO A 15 34.25 -0.80 22.01
C PRO A 15 35.18 0.38 21.66
N THR A 16 35.78 0.37 20.46
CA THR A 16 36.69 1.40 19.96
C THR A 16 36.21 2.06 18.66
N CYS A 17 34.99 1.77 18.20
CA CYS A 17 34.41 2.30 16.95
C CYS A 17 35.28 2.11 15.69
N ILE A 18 36.10 1.05 15.63
CA ILE A 18 36.98 0.75 14.48
C ILE A 18 36.36 -0.22 13.48
N PHE A 19 35.30 -0.93 13.87
CA PHE A 19 34.70 -1.94 13.01
C PHE A 19 33.64 -1.30 12.14
N ALA A 20 33.83 -1.34 10.81
CA ALA A 20 32.82 -0.87 9.88
C ALA A 20 31.59 -1.79 9.87
N CYS A 21 30.39 -1.24 9.68
CA CYS A 21 29.17 -2.03 9.57
C CYS A 21 29.30 -3.08 8.47
N ARG A 22 28.91 -4.31 8.80
CA ARG A 22 28.95 -5.43 7.88
C ARG A 22 27.68 -5.46 7.03
N TYR A 23 27.83 -5.63 5.73
CA TYR A 23 26.70 -5.88 4.81
C TYR A 23 25.74 -6.95 5.38
N PRO A 24 24.42 -6.73 5.35
CA PRO A 24 23.74 -5.62 4.66
C PRO A 24 23.59 -4.33 5.48
N ASN A 25 24.21 -4.23 6.66
CA ASN A 25 23.93 -3.15 7.60
C ASN A 25 24.76 -1.88 7.36
N TYR A 26 24.16 -0.72 7.64
CA TYR A 26 24.78 0.60 7.55
C TYR A 26 24.18 1.58 8.58
N GLY A 27 24.72 2.81 8.65
CA GLY A 27 24.15 3.91 9.43
C GLY A 27 24.50 3.87 10.92
N GLY A 28 23.75 4.63 11.73
CA GLY A 28 23.95 4.71 13.18
C GLY A 28 23.74 3.34 13.84
N GLY A 29 24.75 2.86 14.58
CA GLY A 29 24.71 1.55 15.24
C GLY A 29 24.50 0.35 14.32
N CYS A 30 24.72 0.51 13.00
CA CYS A 30 24.47 -0.53 12.00
C CYS A 30 23.02 -1.07 12.01
N GLN A 31 22.01 -0.22 12.25
CA GLN A 31 20.61 -0.62 12.34
C GLN A 31 19.83 -0.51 11.01
N SER A 32 20.40 0.14 10.00
CA SER A 32 19.78 0.28 8.68
C SER A 32 20.27 -0.80 7.71
N GLU A 33 19.44 -1.21 6.75
CA GLU A 33 19.75 -2.31 5.82
C GLU A 33 19.83 -1.84 4.36
N CYS A 34 20.87 -2.25 3.65
CA CYS A 34 21.05 -2.02 2.22
C CYS A 34 20.21 -2.98 1.38
N HIS A 35 19.38 -2.43 0.49
CA HIS A 35 18.64 -3.19 -0.53
C HIS A 35 19.26 -3.07 -1.93
N CYS A 36 20.58 -3.10 -2.00
CA CYS A 36 21.38 -3.06 -3.23
C CYS A 36 22.50 -4.11 -3.18
N LEU A 37 23.20 -4.29 -4.31
CA LEU A 37 24.39 -5.14 -4.37
C LEU A 37 25.43 -4.66 -3.35
N LYS A 38 26.17 -5.60 -2.76
CA LYS A 38 27.19 -5.33 -1.73
C LYS A 38 28.20 -4.25 -2.15
N GLU A 39 28.58 -4.23 -3.43
CA GLU A 39 29.50 -3.26 -4.02
C GLU A 39 28.98 -1.81 -3.99
N HIS A 40 27.67 -1.63 -3.95
CA HIS A 40 26.99 -0.32 -3.90
C HIS A 40 26.53 0.07 -2.49
N CYS A 41 26.74 -0.80 -1.50
CA CYS A 41 26.36 -0.57 -0.12
C CYS A 41 27.53 0.04 0.68
N ASN A 42 27.45 1.33 0.93
CA ASN A 42 28.37 2.05 1.79
C ASN A 42 27.94 1.90 3.26
N ASN A 43 28.87 1.61 4.17
CA ASN A 43 28.56 1.41 5.59
C ASN A 43 28.00 2.67 6.30
N ILE A 44 28.25 3.89 5.78
CA ILE A 44 27.78 5.14 6.35
C ILE A 44 26.42 5.51 5.79
N ILE A 45 26.31 5.60 4.46
CA ILE A 45 25.14 6.18 3.78
C ILE A 45 24.19 5.14 3.15
N GLY A 46 24.57 3.87 3.14
CA GLY A 46 23.80 2.80 2.51
C GLY A 46 24.02 2.77 1.00
N CYS A 47 22.95 2.60 0.24
CA CYS A 47 23.03 2.51 -1.21
C CYS A 47 23.35 3.89 -1.81
N SER A 48 24.43 4.00 -2.59
CA SER A 48 24.68 5.21 -3.37
C SER A 48 23.73 5.22 -4.56
N ASP A 49 22.82 6.18 -4.61
CA ASP A 49 22.03 6.51 -5.80
C ASP A 49 22.98 7.07 -6.88
N LYS A 50 23.82 6.22 -7.46
CA LYS A 50 24.20 6.42 -8.84
C LYS A 50 22.97 6.00 -9.63
N SER A 51 22.03 6.94 -9.71
CA SER A 51 21.19 7.06 -10.88
C SER A 51 22.15 7.02 -12.06
N SER A 52 22.32 5.82 -12.63
CA SER A 52 22.56 5.68 -14.05
C SER A 52 21.70 6.73 -14.72
N ASP A 53 22.32 7.66 -15.45
CA ASP A 53 21.63 8.51 -16.42
C ASP A 53 20.56 7.66 -17.05
N ASP A 54 19.31 7.95 -16.69
CA ASP A 54 18.13 7.15 -16.98
C ASP A 54 18.15 6.78 -18.47
N PRO A 55 18.53 5.54 -18.86
CA PRO A 55 18.12 5.09 -20.16
C PRO A 55 16.66 4.73 -19.91
N LYS A 56 15.75 5.60 -20.35
CA LYS A 56 14.35 5.24 -20.60
C LYS A 56 14.35 3.99 -21.48
N ILE A 57 14.46 2.80 -20.91
CA ILE A 57 14.33 1.56 -21.67
C ILE A 57 12.83 1.31 -21.78
N PRO A 58 12.26 1.39 -22.99
CA PRO A 58 10.85 1.12 -23.20
C PRO A 58 10.56 -0.33 -22.81
N LYS A 59 9.39 -0.55 -22.20
CA LYS A 59 8.82 -1.87 -21.91
C LYS A 59 8.49 -2.61 -23.21
N ILE A 60 9.48 -3.01 -24.01
CA ILE A 60 9.29 -3.95 -25.11
C ILE A 60 10.52 -4.85 -25.22
N PHE A 61 10.40 -6.06 -24.65
CA PHE A 61 10.84 -7.31 -25.26
C PHE A 61 12.30 -7.40 -25.77
N TYR A 62 13.25 -7.73 -24.88
CA TYR A 62 14.41 -8.54 -25.28
C TYR A 62 14.26 -9.93 -24.67
N ALA A 63 13.65 -10.82 -25.45
CA ALA A 63 13.83 -12.24 -25.28
C ALA A 63 15.30 -12.58 -25.58
N SER A 64 16.05 -13.02 -24.58
CA SER A 64 17.28 -13.81 -24.77
C SER A 64 17.64 -14.54 -23.47
N ASN A 65 18.06 -15.79 -23.62
CA ASN A 65 17.86 -16.89 -22.69
C ASN A 65 18.96 -16.95 -21.62
N ILE A 66 18.63 -16.71 -20.34
CA ILE A 66 19.48 -17.13 -19.20
C ILE A 66 18.59 -17.61 -18.05
N ASN A 67 18.97 -18.73 -17.45
CA ASN A 67 18.16 -19.56 -16.56
C ASN A 67 17.48 -18.86 -15.38
N HIS A 68 16.19 -19.17 -15.28
CA HIS A 68 15.16 -18.83 -14.31
C HIS A 68 15.50 -19.25 -12.87
N THR A 69 15.94 -18.33 -11.98
CA THR A 69 15.62 -18.46 -10.53
C THR A 69 15.70 -17.17 -9.70
N SER A 70 16.55 -16.17 -10.00
CA SER A 70 16.83 -15.05 -9.07
C SER A 70 16.24 -13.67 -9.43
N LEU A 71 15.55 -13.52 -10.55
CA LEU A 71 14.73 -12.34 -10.90
C LEU A 71 13.32 -12.39 -10.26
N LYS A 72 13.05 -13.35 -9.37
CA LYS A 72 11.75 -13.44 -8.66
C LYS A 72 11.73 -12.60 -7.38
N GLU A 73 12.87 -12.45 -6.71
CA GLU A 73 12.96 -11.83 -5.39
C GLU A 73 12.82 -10.29 -5.46
N MET A 74 13.39 -9.63 -6.49
CA MET A 74 13.18 -8.18 -6.72
C MET A 74 11.89 -7.83 -7.49
N PHE A 75 11.14 -8.82 -7.98
CA PHE A 75 9.76 -8.60 -8.46
C PHE A 75 8.75 -8.68 -7.29
N GLN A 76 9.10 -9.35 -6.20
CA GLN A 76 8.19 -9.52 -5.06
C GLN A 76 8.03 -8.25 -4.21
N ALA A 77 9.08 -7.45 -3.96
CA ALA A 77 8.92 -6.22 -3.17
C ALA A 77 8.11 -5.11 -3.87
N LYS A 78 8.01 -5.15 -5.21
CA LYS A 78 7.15 -4.23 -5.98
C LYS A 78 5.68 -4.68 -6.03
N SER A 79 5.40 -5.95 -5.73
CA SER A 79 4.03 -6.50 -5.67
C SER A 79 3.29 -6.15 -4.36
N THR A 80 4.02 -5.85 -3.28
CA THR A 80 3.44 -5.58 -1.96
C THR A 80 2.75 -4.22 -1.89
N TRP A 81 3.26 -3.23 -2.62
CA TRP A 81 2.62 -1.90 -2.75
C TRP A 81 1.40 -1.91 -3.67
N ASN A 82 1.38 -2.76 -4.70
CA ASN A 82 0.19 -3.00 -5.51
C ASN A 82 -0.90 -3.73 -4.70
N SER A 83 -0.54 -4.63 -3.77
CA SER A 83 -1.50 -5.39 -2.96
C SER A 83 -2.23 -4.51 -1.92
N LEU A 84 -1.55 -3.57 -1.27
CA LEU A 84 -2.19 -2.70 -0.27
C LEU A 84 -3.07 -1.62 -0.93
N ASP A 85 -2.67 -1.08 -2.08
CA ASP A 85 -3.51 -0.16 -2.87
C ASP A 85 -4.72 -0.88 -3.50
N GLN A 86 -4.54 -2.11 -3.99
CA GLN A 86 -5.61 -2.87 -4.64
C GLN A 86 -6.69 -3.39 -3.69
N LYS A 87 -6.33 -3.74 -2.44
CA LYS A 87 -7.29 -4.15 -1.42
C LYS A 87 -8.11 -2.99 -0.86
N HIS A 88 -7.51 -1.82 -0.64
CA HIS A 88 -8.25 -0.64 -0.18
C HIS A 88 -9.21 -0.11 -1.26
N LYS A 89 -8.86 -0.19 -2.54
CA LYS A 89 -9.77 0.12 -3.66
C LYS A 89 -11.00 -0.79 -3.68
N ALA A 90 -10.80 -2.10 -3.53
CA ALA A 90 -11.91 -3.06 -3.48
C ALA A 90 -12.82 -2.84 -2.25
N MET A 91 -12.23 -2.51 -1.10
CA MET A 91 -12.97 -2.21 0.14
C MET A 91 -13.86 -0.97 -0.01
N LEU A 92 -13.33 0.12 -0.59
CA LEU A 92 -14.09 1.35 -0.82
C LEU A 92 -15.24 1.14 -1.81
N VAL A 93 -15.00 0.41 -2.90
CA VAL A 93 -16.03 0.08 -3.89
C VAL A 93 -17.18 -0.71 -3.25
N SER A 94 -16.87 -1.70 -2.40
CA SER A 94 -17.90 -2.47 -1.69
C SER A 94 -18.76 -1.61 -0.78
N ILE A 95 -18.14 -0.70 -0.01
CA ILE A 95 -18.87 0.20 0.90
C ILE A 95 -19.82 1.11 0.11
N CYS A 96 -19.36 1.66 -1.02
CA CYS A 96 -20.19 2.50 -1.89
C CYS A 96 -21.41 1.73 -2.44
N ILE A 97 -21.23 0.48 -2.89
CA ILE A 97 -22.32 -0.35 -3.43
C ILE A 97 -23.37 -0.65 -2.35
N VAL A 98 -22.96 -1.01 -1.15
CA VAL A 98 -23.90 -1.30 -0.04
C VAL A 98 -24.67 -0.02 0.33
N GLY A 99 -23.98 1.13 0.39
CA GLY A 99 -24.62 2.41 0.65
C GLY A 99 -25.66 2.79 -0.40
N THR A 100 -25.35 2.65 -1.70
CA THR A 100 -26.31 2.98 -2.76
C THR A 100 -27.52 2.05 -2.77
N VAL A 101 -27.33 0.75 -2.55
CA VAL A 101 -28.45 -0.21 -2.43
C VAL A 101 -29.35 0.15 -1.26
N PHE A 102 -28.78 0.49 -0.10
CA PHE A 102 -29.56 0.87 1.07
C PHE A 102 -30.38 2.15 0.84
N LEU A 103 -29.78 3.16 0.20
CA LEU A 103 -30.49 4.39 -0.18
C LEU A 103 -31.63 4.13 -1.17
N ILE A 104 -31.43 3.24 -2.15
CA ILE A 104 -32.48 2.83 -3.08
C ILE A 104 -33.62 2.14 -2.33
N LEU A 105 -33.32 1.20 -1.44
CA LEU A 105 -34.35 0.52 -0.64
C LEU A 105 -35.15 1.48 0.23
N ILE A 106 -34.49 2.45 0.89
CA ILE A 106 -35.17 3.51 1.64
C ILE A 106 -36.06 4.33 0.71
N SER A 107 -35.55 4.74 -0.45
CA SER A 107 -36.33 5.54 -1.40
C SER A 107 -37.58 4.81 -1.89
N VAL A 108 -37.47 3.50 -2.17
CA VAL A 108 -38.59 2.63 -2.57
C VAL A 108 -39.55 2.45 -1.41
N TYR A 109 -39.06 2.20 -0.20
CA TYR A 109 -39.90 2.11 1.00
C TYR A 109 -40.70 3.40 1.23
N MET A 110 -40.05 4.56 1.13
CA MET A 110 -40.69 5.86 1.24
C MET A 110 -41.71 6.09 0.10
N TYR A 111 -41.39 5.66 -1.13
CA TYR A 111 -42.30 5.73 -2.26
C TYR A 111 -43.53 4.83 -2.06
N LEU A 112 -43.35 3.58 -1.62
CA LEU A 112 -44.42 2.62 -1.37
C LEU A 112 -45.29 3.04 -0.19
N THR A 113 -44.70 3.56 0.88
CA THR A 113 -45.46 4.09 2.03
C THR A 113 -46.23 5.36 1.65
N LYS A 114 -45.64 6.24 0.84
CA LYS A 114 -46.33 7.40 0.26
C LYS A 114 -47.45 6.99 -0.71
N SER A 115 -47.21 5.99 -1.57
CA SER A 115 -48.22 5.46 -2.50
C SER A 115 -49.38 4.84 -1.73
N ARG A 116 -49.10 3.95 -0.77
CA ARG A 116 -50.12 3.30 0.05
C ARG A 116 -50.94 4.29 0.88
N SER A 117 -50.30 5.33 1.40
CA SER A 117 -51.01 6.41 2.09
C SER A 117 -51.85 7.26 1.12
N ALA A 118 -51.35 7.56 -0.08
CA ALA A 118 -52.15 8.20 -1.13
C ALA A 118 -53.37 7.35 -1.53
N ASP A 119 -53.19 6.04 -1.73
CA ASP A 119 -54.28 5.10 -2.05
C ASP A 119 -55.31 5.02 -0.91
N ALA A 120 -54.84 4.95 0.35
CA ALA A 120 -55.72 4.96 1.53
C ALA A 120 -56.49 6.28 1.66
N ILE A 121 -55.84 7.41 1.39
CA ILE A 121 -56.47 8.74 1.42
C ILE A 121 -57.51 8.88 0.30
N ILE A 122 -57.18 8.47 -0.94
CA ILE A 122 -58.12 8.49 -2.07
C ILE A 122 -59.32 7.59 -1.78
N SER A 123 -59.08 6.37 -1.28
CA SER A 123 -60.15 5.44 -0.90
C SER A 123 -61.06 6.01 0.19
N TYR A 124 -60.50 6.70 1.19
CA TYR A 124 -61.27 7.37 2.24
C TYR A 124 -62.17 8.48 1.68
N TYR A 125 -61.63 9.33 0.78
CA TYR A 125 -62.42 10.40 0.16
C TYR A 125 -63.52 9.86 -0.78
N CYS A 126 -63.24 8.80 -1.54
CA CYS A 126 -64.24 8.14 -2.40
C CYS A 126 -65.39 7.50 -1.59
N PHE A 127 -65.09 6.90 -0.43
CA PHE A 127 -66.13 6.36 0.46
C PHE A 127 -67.01 7.47 1.05
N ARG A 128 -66.41 8.60 1.43
CA ARG A 128 -67.14 9.75 1.99
C ARG A 128 -68.08 10.41 0.98
N GLN A 129 -67.75 10.44 -0.31
CA GLN A 129 -68.66 11.00 -1.32
C GLN A 129 -69.84 10.07 -1.70
N ASN A 130 -69.74 8.77 -1.41
CA ASN A 130 -70.80 7.79 -1.71
C ASN A 130 -71.80 7.58 -0.56
N LYS A 131 -71.73 8.40 0.50
CA LYS A 131 -72.65 8.40 1.64
C LYS A 131 -73.33 9.75 1.75
#